data_AF-A0A7X7SNL7-F1
#
_entry.id   AF-A0A7X7SNL7-F1
#
_cell.length_a   1.000
_cell.length_b   1.000
_cell.length_c   1.000
_cell.angle_alpha   90.00
_cell.angle_beta   90.00
_cell.angle_gamma   90.00
#
_symmetry.space_group_name_H-M   'P 1'
#
loop_
_entity.id
_entity.type
_entity.pdbx_description
1 polymer ?
#
loop_
_entity_poly.entity_id
_entity_poly.type
_entity_poly.pdbx_seq_one_letter_code
_entity_poly.pdbx_strand_id
1 'polypeptide(L)'
;MTRHPVTGAIWSAEHGPAGGDEINIVRKGLNYGWPLVSHGRHYDGRAVGDSPYREGIEPPIHHYTPSIGISQIEFYDGDKFPDWRGQLLVASLGQQELHLVQLRDSEVVSDRVLFKGFGRIRDVVVGPDGYPYVVLNQFSAGVYRLRRVDG
;
A
#
# COMPACT_ATOMS: atom_id res chain seq x y z
N MET A 1 0.56 7.64 2.95
CA MET A 1 1.90 8.03 2.42
C MET A 1 2.93 7.74 3.49
N THR A 2 4.19 7.49 3.09
CA THR A 2 5.31 7.26 4.01
C THR A 2 6.61 7.76 3.39
N ARG A 3 7.64 7.96 4.22
CA ARG A 3 8.98 8.38 3.79
C ARG A 3 9.91 7.19 3.88
N HIS A 4 10.59 6.86 2.77
CA HIS A 4 11.59 5.81 2.77
C HIS A 4 12.72 6.14 3.78
N PRO A 5 13.06 5.24 4.71
CA PRO A 5 13.91 5.58 5.86
C PRO A 5 15.35 5.92 5.48
N VAL A 6 15.88 5.28 4.43
CA VAL A 6 17.25 5.52 3.94
C VAL A 6 17.32 6.66 2.92
N THR A 7 16.58 6.55 1.81
CA THR A 7 16.67 7.52 0.70
C THR A 7 15.92 8.82 0.95
N GLY A 8 14.97 8.83 1.89
CA GLY A 8 14.10 9.97 2.14
C GLY A 8 13.05 10.25 1.06
N ALA A 9 12.93 9.38 0.05
CA ALA A 9 11.91 9.48 -0.99
C ALA A 9 10.50 9.34 -0.38
N ILE A 10 9.53 10.07 -0.92
CA ILE A 10 8.13 9.98 -0.49
C ILE A 10 7.42 8.92 -1.32
N TRP A 11 6.72 8.00 -0.66
CA TRP A 11 5.92 6.96 -1.28
C TRP A 11 4.46 7.21 -0.93
N SER A 12 3.57 7.11 -1.92
CA SER A 12 2.13 7.26 -1.76
C SER A 12 1.40 5.99 -2.14
N ALA A 13 0.21 5.83 -1.56
CA ALA A 13 -0.76 4.83 -1.94
C ALA A 13 -2.07 5.54 -2.28
N GLU A 14 -2.73 5.11 -3.35
CA GLU A 14 -3.91 5.78 -3.91
C GLU A 14 -4.98 4.76 -4.30
N HIS A 15 -6.24 5.08 -4.01
CA HIS A 15 -7.39 4.28 -4.47
C HIS A 15 -7.57 4.44 -5.97
N GLY A 16 -7.70 3.31 -6.66
CA GLY A 16 -8.21 3.29 -8.01
C GLY A 16 -9.75 3.30 -8.04
N PRO A 17 -10.35 3.32 -9.25
CA PRO A 17 -11.79 3.15 -9.42
C PRO A 17 -12.21 1.67 -9.18
N ALA A 18 -12.80 0.98 -10.16
CA ALA A 18 -13.01 -0.47 -10.08
C ALA A 18 -11.69 -1.20 -10.42
N GLY A 19 -10.81 -1.36 -9.42
CA GLY A 19 -9.43 -1.79 -9.64
C GLY A 19 -8.47 -0.61 -9.76
N GLY A 20 -7.17 -0.90 -9.91
CA GLY A 20 -6.14 0.10 -10.13
C GLY A 20 -5.76 0.90 -8.89
N ASP A 21 -5.79 0.28 -7.70
CA ASP A 21 -5.10 0.89 -6.55
C ASP A 21 -3.61 0.92 -6.84
N GLU A 22 -2.90 1.97 -6.43
CA GLU A 22 -1.50 2.19 -6.83
C GLU A 22 -0.60 2.49 -5.65
N ILE A 23 0.67 2.11 -5.78
CA ILE A 23 1.79 2.59 -4.98
C ILE A 23 2.72 3.36 -5.90
N ASN A 24 3.06 4.58 -5.51
CA ASN A 24 3.81 5.54 -6.31
C ASN A 24 5.03 6.09 -5.53
N ILE A 25 6.15 6.36 -6.22
CA ILE A 25 7.26 7.14 -5.66
C ILE A 25 7.11 8.59 -6.11
N VAL A 26 6.78 9.46 -5.17
CA VAL A 26 6.46 10.86 -5.46
C VAL A 26 7.73 11.66 -5.74
N ARG A 27 7.84 12.14 -6.97
CA ARG A 27 8.87 13.05 -7.48
C ARG A 27 8.26 14.37 -7.96
N LYS A 28 8.99 15.46 -7.73
CA LYS A 28 8.58 16.83 -8.07
C LYS A 28 8.31 16.97 -9.56
N GLY A 29 7.14 17.51 -9.91
CA GLY A 29 6.80 17.90 -11.28
C GLY A 29 6.39 16.76 -12.21
N LEU A 30 6.29 15.52 -11.72
CA LEU A 30 5.82 14.40 -12.53
C LEU A 30 4.28 14.28 -12.48
N ASN A 31 3.73 13.68 -13.54
CA ASN A 31 2.31 13.39 -13.69
C ASN A 31 2.09 11.87 -13.51
N TYR A 32 1.23 11.47 -12.56
CA TYR A 32 0.88 10.07 -12.28
C TYR A 32 -0.39 9.61 -12.99
N GLY A 33 -0.96 10.49 -13.82
CA GLY A 33 -1.75 10.09 -14.95
C GLY A 33 -3.26 10.06 -14.79
N TRP A 34 -3.80 10.06 -13.57
CA TRP A 34 -5.25 10.17 -13.40
C TRP A 34 -5.80 11.50 -13.95
N PRO A 35 -6.93 11.53 -14.70
CA PRO A 35 -7.73 10.40 -15.18
C PRO A 35 -7.41 9.98 -16.63
N LEU A 36 -6.25 10.37 -17.19
CA LEU A 36 -5.84 10.04 -18.56
C LEU A 36 -5.48 8.56 -18.75
N VAL A 37 -4.97 7.91 -17.68
CA VAL A 37 -4.66 6.48 -17.62
C VAL A 37 -5.07 5.93 -16.26
N SER A 38 -5.36 4.63 -16.19
CA SER A 38 -5.51 3.88 -14.95
C SER A 38 -5.38 2.38 -15.21
N HIS A 39 -4.92 1.62 -14.22
CA HIS A 39 -5.02 0.16 -14.20
C HIS A 39 -6.42 -0.34 -13.81
N GLY A 40 -7.32 0.56 -13.42
CA GLY A 40 -8.72 0.28 -13.10
C GLY A 40 -9.70 0.62 -14.23
N ARG A 41 -10.98 0.36 -13.97
CA ARG A 41 -12.10 0.73 -14.85
C ARG A 41 -13.08 1.63 -14.12
N HIS A 42 -13.89 2.40 -14.86
CA HIS A 42 -15.08 2.99 -14.28
C HIS A 42 -15.98 1.90 -13.68
N TYR A 43 -16.78 2.25 -12.67
CA TYR A 43 -17.65 1.28 -11.99
C TYR A 43 -18.74 0.67 -12.90
N ASP A 44 -19.00 1.27 -14.05
CA ASP A 44 -19.86 0.72 -15.11
C ASP A 44 -19.12 -0.21 -16.09
N GLY A 45 -17.83 -0.47 -15.85
CA GLY A 45 -16.98 -1.36 -16.63
C GLY A 45 -16.25 -0.71 -17.80
N ARG A 46 -16.48 0.57 -18.11
CA ARG A 46 -15.74 1.28 -19.17
C ARG A 46 -14.28 1.52 -18.76
N ALA A 47 -13.37 1.52 -19.73
CA ALA A 47 -11.96 1.84 -19.48
C ALA A 47 -11.78 3.30 -19.06
N VAL A 48 -10.80 3.56 -18.18
CA VAL A 48 -10.34 4.92 -17.88
C VAL A 48 -9.20 5.25 -18.85
N GLY A 49 -9.55 5.97 -19.92
CA GLY A 49 -8.64 6.23 -21.04
C GLY A 49 -8.46 5.02 -21.97
N ASP A 50 -7.67 5.22 -23.03
CA ASP A 50 -7.47 4.21 -24.09
C ASP A 50 -6.39 3.16 -23.74
N SER A 51 -5.55 3.45 -22.74
CA SER A 51 -4.42 2.61 -22.32
C SER A 51 -4.08 2.89 -20.84
N PRO A 52 -3.60 1.91 -20.07
CA PRO A 52 -3.08 2.14 -18.71
C PRO A 52 -1.72 2.86 -18.72
N TYR A 53 -1.10 3.04 -19.89
CA TYR A 53 0.17 3.74 -20.05
C TYR A 53 0.06 4.85 -21.10
N ARG A 54 0.82 5.94 -20.89
CA ARG A 54 0.98 7.03 -21.85
C ARG A 54 2.37 7.65 -21.68
N GLU A 55 2.97 8.08 -22.78
CA GLU A 55 4.21 8.86 -22.75
C GLU A 55 4.05 10.12 -21.86
N GLY A 56 5.07 10.41 -21.06
CA GLY A 56 5.07 11.54 -20.13
C GLY A 56 4.26 11.33 -18.84
N ILE A 57 3.70 10.13 -18.63
CA ILE A 57 3.07 9.73 -17.37
C ILE A 57 3.98 8.74 -16.63
N GLU A 58 4.24 9.00 -15.36
CA GLU A 58 4.99 8.10 -14.48
C GLU A 58 4.11 6.90 -14.11
N PRO A 59 4.54 5.65 -14.38
CA PRO A 59 3.80 4.46 -13.99
C PRO A 59 3.91 4.20 -12.48
N PRO A 60 2.93 3.51 -11.87
CA PRO A 60 3.06 3.06 -10.50
C PRO A 60 4.13 1.98 -10.39
N ILE A 61 4.79 1.92 -9.22
CA ILE A 61 5.74 0.83 -8.93
C ILE A 61 5.02 -0.49 -8.64
N HIS A 62 3.75 -0.41 -8.21
CA HIS A 62 2.88 -1.55 -7.98
C HIS A 62 1.42 -1.12 -8.08
N HIS A 63 0.57 -2.02 -8.56
CA HIS A 63 -0.87 -1.77 -8.61
C HIS A 63 -1.67 -3.02 -8.26
N TYR A 64 -2.89 -2.82 -7.76
CA TYR A 64 -3.84 -3.88 -7.46
C TYR A 64 -5.07 -3.77 -8.36
N THR A 65 -5.22 -4.77 -9.25
CA THR A 65 -6.43 -4.98 -10.05
C THR A 65 -6.83 -6.45 -9.92
N PRO A 66 -7.89 -6.79 -9.14
CA PRO A 66 -8.87 -5.89 -8.54
C PRO A 66 -8.33 -5.05 -7.37
N SER A 67 -9.04 -3.97 -7.05
CA SER A 67 -8.69 -3.03 -5.97
C SER A 67 -8.76 -3.76 -4.63
N ILE A 68 -7.75 -3.56 -3.78
CA ILE A 68 -7.79 -4.02 -2.40
C ILE A 68 -8.50 -3.01 -1.49
N GLY A 69 -8.83 -1.83 -2.01
CA GLY A 69 -9.19 -0.67 -1.21
C GLY A 69 -8.00 -0.23 -0.37
N ILE A 70 -6.83 -0.04 -0.99
CA ILE A 70 -5.57 0.32 -0.32
C ILE A 70 -5.73 1.52 0.61
N SER A 71 -5.08 1.54 1.75
CA SER A 71 -5.15 2.68 2.67
C SER A 71 -3.77 3.20 2.99
N GLN A 72 -3.30 3.01 4.22
CA GLN A 72 -1.96 3.44 4.58
C GLN A 72 -0.91 2.46 4.07
N ILE A 73 0.24 3.02 3.73
CA ILE A 73 1.49 2.27 3.55
C ILE A 73 2.53 2.78 4.54
N GLU A 74 3.39 1.90 5.03
CA GLU A 74 4.45 2.26 5.98
C GLU A 74 5.69 1.40 5.79
N PHE A 75 6.87 2.01 5.74
CA PHE A 75 8.12 1.26 5.75
C PHE A 75 8.38 0.68 7.15
N TYR A 76 8.70 -0.61 7.22
CA TYR A 76 9.09 -1.19 8.48
C TYR A 76 10.59 -0.96 8.76
N ASP A 77 10.92 -0.30 9.86
CA ASP A 77 12.29 -0.02 10.29
C ASP A 77 12.61 -0.49 11.74
N GLY A 78 11.61 -1.06 12.42
CA GLY A 78 11.71 -1.58 13.78
C GLY A 78 12.60 -2.82 13.94
N ASP A 79 12.79 -3.25 15.19
CA ASP A 79 13.68 -4.36 15.57
C ASP A 79 12.95 -5.68 15.86
N LYS A 80 11.62 -5.66 16.05
CA LYS A 80 10.81 -6.85 16.43
C LYS A 80 10.56 -7.82 15.29
N PHE A 81 10.67 -7.36 14.05
CA PHE A 81 10.57 -8.19 12.85
C PHE A 81 11.78 -7.91 11.94
N PRO A 82 12.98 -8.41 12.26
CA PRO A 82 14.20 -8.10 11.51
C PRO A 82 14.08 -8.35 10.00
N ASP A 83 13.39 -9.42 9.62
CA ASP A 83 13.18 -9.81 8.21
C ASP A 83 12.27 -8.86 7.43
N TRP A 84 11.59 -7.92 8.10
CA TRP A 84 10.69 -6.95 7.47
C TRP A 84 11.38 -5.60 7.26
N ARG A 85 12.60 -5.41 7.76
CA ARG A 85 13.29 -4.11 7.68
C ARG A 85 13.48 -3.67 6.23
N GLY A 86 13.12 -2.42 5.96
CA GLY A 86 13.14 -1.83 4.61
C GLY A 86 12.00 -2.29 3.69
N GLN A 87 11.13 -3.20 4.16
CA GLN A 87 9.96 -3.66 3.41
C GLN A 87 8.75 -2.79 3.72
N LEU A 88 7.73 -2.85 2.88
CA LEU A 88 6.55 -1.99 2.97
C LEU A 88 5.37 -2.78 3.57
N LEU A 89 4.76 -2.24 4.61
CA LEU A 89 3.46 -2.67 5.10
C LEU A 89 2.38 -1.93 4.30
N VAL A 90 1.39 -2.67 3.79
CA VAL A 90 0.30 -2.09 2.99
C VAL A 90 -1.04 -2.50 3.60
N ALA A 91 -1.80 -1.52 4.09
CA ALA A 91 -3.10 -1.72 4.69
C ALA A 91 -4.21 -1.71 3.63
N SER A 92 -5.25 -2.50 3.87
CA SER A 92 -6.38 -2.67 2.96
C SER A 92 -7.72 -2.53 3.69
N LEU A 93 -8.55 -1.62 3.18
CA LEU A 93 -9.92 -1.44 3.62
C LEU A 93 -10.87 -2.43 2.94
N GLY A 94 -10.73 -2.62 1.64
CA GLY A 94 -11.66 -3.43 0.83
C GLY A 94 -11.52 -4.92 1.13
N GLN A 95 -10.29 -5.42 1.17
CA GLN A 95 -10.02 -6.83 1.45
C GLN A 95 -9.82 -7.16 2.93
N GLN A 96 -9.69 -6.13 3.79
CA GLN A 96 -9.47 -6.31 5.23
C GLN A 96 -8.18 -7.08 5.52
N GLU A 97 -7.12 -6.69 4.82
CA GLU A 97 -5.81 -7.34 4.81
C GLU A 97 -4.71 -6.37 5.23
N LEU A 98 -3.68 -6.89 5.89
CA LEU A 98 -2.38 -6.22 5.98
C LEU A 98 -1.40 -7.03 5.15
N HIS A 99 -0.72 -6.38 4.21
CA HIS A 99 0.28 -7.01 3.36
C HIS A 99 1.69 -6.65 3.83
N LEU A 100 2.62 -7.56 3.60
CA LEU A 100 4.05 -7.28 3.57
C LEU A 100 4.52 -7.34 2.12
N VAL A 101 4.81 -6.18 1.56
CA VAL A 101 5.35 -6.01 0.22
C VAL A 101 6.87 -5.94 0.32
N GLN A 102 7.52 -6.94 -0.27
CA GLN A 102 8.97 -7.02 -0.34
C GLN A 102 9.51 -6.24 -1.54
N LEU A 103 10.54 -5.45 -1.29
CA LEU A 103 11.17 -4.57 -2.24
C LEU A 103 12.62 -4.99 -2.46
N ARG A 104 13.03 -4.98 -3.73
CA ARG A 104 14.44 -4.93 -4.14
C ARG A 104 14.63 -3.61 -4.87
N ASP A 105 15.39 -2.71 -4.26
CA ASP A 105 15.48 -1.31 -4.68
C ASP A 105 14.09 -0.62 -4.70
N SER A 106 13.52 -0.38 -5.88
CA SER A 106 12.18 0.18 -6.05
C SER A 106 11.23 -0.76 -6.80
N GLU A 107 11.58 -2.05 -6.88
CA GLU A 107 10.80 -3.10 -7.51
C GLU A 107 10.13 -3.98 -6.45
N VAL A 108 8.83 -4.25 -6.61
CA VAL A 108 8.12 -5.23 -5.79
C VAL A 108 8.48 -6.63 -6.25
N VAL A 109 9.13 -7.40 -5.37
CA VAL A 109 9.53 -8.80 -5.64
C VAL A 109 8.60 -9.83 -5.00
N SER A 110 7.82 -9.43 -3.99
CA SER A 110 6.80 -10.27 -3.38
C SER A 110 5.74 -9.40 -2.70
N ASP A 111 4.50 -9.86 -2.72
CA ASP A 111 3.41 -9.34 -1.90
C ASP A 111 2.75 -10.54 -1.21
N ARG A 112 2.73 -10.52 0.13
CA ARG A 112 2.01 -11.54 0.91
C ARG A 112 1.12 -10.91 1.96
N VAL A 113 -0.06 -11.50 2.15
CA VAL A 113 -0.97 -11.16 3.24
C VAL A 113 -0.40 -11.67 4.56
N LEU A 114 -0.18 -10.78 5.51
CA LEU A 114 0.22 -11.09 6.89
C LEU A 114 -0.96 -11.59 7.72
N PHE A 115 -2.11 -10.93 7.60
CA PHE A 115 -3.37 -11.36 8.18
C PHE A 115 -4.56 -10.79 7.41
N LYS A 116 -5.72 -11.44 7.57
CA LYS A 116 -6.98 -11.09 6.92
C LYS A 116 -8.16 -11.26 7.89
N GLY A 117 -9.21 -10.45 7.70
CA GLY A 117 -10.54 -10.73 8.25
C GLY A 117 -10.78 -10.24 9.68
N PHE A 118 -9.90 -9.38 10.20
CA PHE A 118 -10.08 -8.75 11.52
C PHE A 118 -10.86 -7.43 11.46
N GLY A 119 -11.02 -6.86 10.26
CA GLY A 119 -11.70 -5.60 10.02
C GLY A 119 -11.01 -4.79 8.92
N ARG A 120 -11.66 -3.68 8.52
CA ARG A 120 -11.13 -2.76 7.52
C ARG A 120 -9.94 -2.01 8.10
N ILE A 121 -8.76 -2.20 7.53
CA ILE A 121 -7.53 -1.57 8.04
C ILE A 121 -7.41 -0.17 7.44
N ARG A 122 -7.54 0.85 8.28
CA ARG A 122 -7.45 2.26 7.87
C ARG A 122 -6.01 2.75 7.87
N ASP A 123 -5.25 2.36 8.88
CA ASP A 123 -3.92 2.92 9.12
C ASP A 123 -2.96 1.85 9.62
N VAL A 124 -1.67 2.04 9.34
CA VAL A 124 -0.57 1.24 9.88
C VAL A 124 0.64 2.14 10.12
N VAL A 125 1.24 2.04 11.31
CA VAL A 125 2.47 2.76 11.69
C VAL A 125 3.40 1.84 12.46
N VAL A 126 4.71 2.10 12.42
CA VAL A 126 5.67 1.43 13.30
C VAL A 126 5.84 2.25 14.57
N GLY A 127 5.53 1.63 15.72
CA GLY A 127 5.71 2.26 17.02
C GLY A 127 7.18 2.37 17.43
N PRO A 128 7.52 3.26 18.37
CA PRO A 128 8.88 3.39 18.89
C PRO A 128 9.38 2.14 19.62
N ASP A 129 8.48 1.23 20.00
CA ASP A 129 8.78 -0.09 20.56
C ASP A 129 9.05 -1.16 19.49
N GLY A 130 9.09 -0.78 18.21
CA GLY A 130 9.44 -1.62 17.07
C GLY A 130 8.30 -2.50 16.56
N TYR A 131 7.09 -2.41 17.12
CA TYR A 131 5.92 -3.17 16.66
C TYR A 131 5.06 -2.36 15.67
N PRO A 132 4.46 -3.01 14.65
CA PRO A 132 3.41 -2.39 13.86
C PRO A 132 2.13 -2.21 14.69
N TYR A 133 1.52 -1.03 14.56
CA TYR A 133 0.20 -0.72 15.08
C TYR A 133 -0.75 -0.48 13.91
N VAL A 134 -1.91 -1.11 13.94
CA VAL A 134 -2.96 -0.94 12.93
C VAL A 134 -4.21 -0.32 13.52
N VAL A 135 -4.84 0.55 12.75
CA VAL A 135 -6.17 1.09 13.06
C VAL A 135 -7.20 0.32 12.25
N LEU A 136 -8.12 -0.34 12.94
CA LEU A 136 -9.30 -0.94 12.33
C LEU A 136 -10.48 0.03 12.45
N ASN A 137 -11.31 0.12 11.41
CA ASN A 137 -12.59 0.84 11.49
C ASN A 137 -13.80 -0.09 11.30
N GLN A 138 -14.97 0.40 11.70
CA GLN A 138 -16.23 -0.35 11.82
C GLN A 138 -16.21 -1.40 12.92
N PHE A 139 -16.97 -2.50 12.82
CA PHE A 139 -17.32 -3.49 13.86
C PHE A 139 -16.22 -3.94 14.85
N SER A 140 -14.94 -3.74 14.52
CA SER A 140 -13.77 -3.99 15.37
C SER A 140 -12.93 -2.72 15.60
N ALA A 141 -13.56 -1.56 15.80
CA ALA A 141 -12.86 -0.28 15.82
C ALA A 141 -11.85 -0.20 16.97
N GLY A 142 -10.60 0.13 16.65
CA GLY A 142 -9.56 0.23 17.66
C GLY A 142 -8.16 0.30 17.07
N VAL A 143 -7.20 0.47 17.97
CA VAL A 143 -5.77 0.40 17.67
C VAL A 143 -5.25 -0.94 18.18
N TYR A 144 -4.61 -1.70 17.30
CA TYR A 144 -4.11 -3.04 17.61
C TYR A 144 -2.62 -3.10 17.36
N ARG A 145 -1.90 -3.74 18.27
CA ARG A 145 -0.46 -4.02 18.10
C ARG A 145 -0.28 -5.42 17.52
N LEU A 146 0.45 -5.52 16.43
CA LEU A 146 0.90 -6.80 15.89
C LEU A 146 2.07 -7.32 16.71
N ARG A 147 2.01 -8.59 17.11
CA ARG A 147 3.13 -9.29 17.75
C ARG A 147 3.34 -10.64 17.10
N ARG A 148 4.59 -11.14 17.09
CA ARG A 148 4.83 -12.56 16.86
C ARG A 148 4.14 -13.35 17.97
N VAL A 149 3.52 -14.47 17.63
CA VAL A 149 3.10 -15.45 18.61
C VAL A 149 4.27 -16.43 18.69
N ASP A 150 4.93 -16.46 19.83
CA ASP A 150 5.92 -17.51 20.09
C ASP A 150 5.16 -18.83 20.17
N GLY A 151 5.56 -19.79 19.33
CA GLY A 151 5.03 -21.16 19.33
C GLY A 151 5.63 -21.99 20.44
#